data_AF-A0A1S4F9P9-F1
#
_entry.id   AF-A0A1S4F9P9-F1
#
_cell.length_a   1.000
_cell.length_b   1.000
_cell.length_c   1.000
_cell.angle_alpha   90.00
_cell.angle_beta   90.00
_cell.angle_gamma   90.00
#
_symmetry.space_group_name_H-M   'P 1'
#
loop_
_entity.id
_entity.type
_entity.pdbx_description
1 polymer ?
#
loop_
_entity_poly.entity_id
_entity_poly.type
_entity_poly.pdbx_seq_one_letter_code
_entity_poly.pdbx_strand_id
1 'polypeptide(L)'
;MNKASRARPSAKPSNSALANRLVEAARYNPDCICQRPQTKVVCSLCNFASYGRVLRSCKAHPNVYFLMDFSNCPKCKQSYRYLKEVPDDDRRLI
;
A
#
# COMPACT_ATOMS: atom_id res chain seq x y z
N MET A 1 -18.03 -16.00 -43.99
CA MET A 1 -18.12 -16.95 -42.85
C MET A 1 -16.92 -17.89 -42.99
N ASN A 2 -15.90 -18.03 -42.14
CA ASN A 2 -15.77 -17.99 -40.68
C ASN A 2 -14.34 -17.53 -40.30
N LYS A 3 -14.17 -16.58 -39.38
CA LYS A 3 -12.87 -16.27 -38.76
C LYS A 3 -12.72 -17.16 -37.53
N ALA A 4 -11.87 -18.19 -37.60
CA ALA A 4 -11.51 -19.00 -36.45
C ALA A 4 -10.54 -18.21 -35.55
N SER A 5 -11.05 -17.73 -34.41
CA SER A 5 -10.27 -17.13 -33.34
C SER A 5 -9.38 -18.19 -32.70
N ARG A 6 -8.07 -18.16 -32.98
CA ARG A 6 -7.10 -19.02 -32.29
C ARG A 6 -6.91 -18.50 -30.86
N ALA A 7 -7.20 -19.33 -29.87
CA ALA A 7 -6.86 -19.05 -28.48
C ALA A 7 -5.34 -18.95 -28.32
N ARG A 8 -4.85 -17.93 -27.61
CA ARG A 8 -3.44 -17.81 -27.22
C ARG A 8 -3.10 -18.97 -26.26
N PRO A 9 -2.03 -19.76 -26.51
CA PRO A 9 -1.60 -20.77 -25.55
C PRO A 9 -1.14 -20.09 -24.26
N SER A 10 -1.66 -20.55 -23.12
CA SER A 10 -1.26 -20.12 -21.79
C SER A 10 0.22 -20.43 -21.58
N ALA A 11 1.05 -19.39 -21.48
CA ALA A 11 2.48 -19.54 -21.23
C ALA A 11 2.71 -20.29 -19.91
N LYS A 12 3.45 -21.40 -19.97
CA LYS A 12 3.89 -22.12 -18.77
C LYS A 12 4.85 -21.21 -17.99
N PRO A 13 4.70 -21.06 -16.65
CA PRO A 13 5.62 -20.25 -15.88
C PRO A 13 7.03 -20.84 -15.94
N SER A 14 8.03 -20.00 -16.18
CA SER A 14 9.44 -20.39 -16.21
C SER A 14 9.90 -20.86 -14.83
N ASN A 15 10.94 -21.72 -14.79
CA ASN A 15 11.56 -22.17 -13.53
C ASN A 15 12.00 -21.00 -12.63
N SER A 16 12.36 -19.86 -13.24
CA SER A 16 12.67 -18.62 -12.52
C SER A 16 11.49 -18.04 -11.75
N ALA A 17 10.25 -18.17 -12.25
CA ALA A 17 9.06 -17.67 -11.57
C ALA A 17 8.75 -18.47 -10.30
N LEU A 18 8.98 -19.80 -10.33
CA LEU A 18 8.79 -20.65 -9.15
C LEU A 18 9.89 -20.37 -8.09
N ALA A 19 11.15 -20.27 -8.53
CA ALA A 19 12.27 -19.95 -7.66
C ALA A 19 12.11 -18.57 -6.99
N ASN A 20 11.69 -17.55 -7.73
CA ASN A 20 11.44 -16.22 -7.17
C ASN A 20 10.35 -16.25 -6.09
N ARG A 21 9.25 -17.00 -6.31
CA ARG A 21 8.18 -17.15 -5.32
C ARG A 21 8.66 -17.80 -4.02
N LEU A 22 9.53 -18.82 -4.10
CA LEU A 22 10.10 -19.46 -2.91
C LEU A 22 11.01 -18.50 -2.13
N VAL A 23 11.81 -17.69 -2.85
CA VAL A 23 12.66 -16.66 -2.24
C VAL A 23 11.82 -15.54 -1.62
N GLU A 24 10.73 -15.11 -2.26
CA GLU A 24 9.78 -14.12 -1.72
C GLU A 24 9.13 -14.65 -0.42
N ALA A 25 8.69 -15.91 -0.43
CA ALA A 25 8.08 -16.56 0.73
C ALA A 25 9.06 -16.67 1.91
N ALA A 26 10.35 -16.93 1.64
CA ALA A 26 11.38 -16.94 2.67
C ALA A 26 11.66 -15.55 3.27
N ARG A 27 11.32 -14.46 2.56
CA ARG A 27 11.43 -13.08 3.04
C ARG A 27 10.16 -12.58 3.73
N TYR A 28 9.12 -13.41 3.80
CA TYR A 28 7.88 -13.05 4.46
C TYR A 28 8.09 -13.03 5.97
N ASN A 29 8.11 -11.82 6.54
CA ASN A 29 8.08 -11.63 7.98
C ASN A 29 6.64 -11.29 8.40
N PRO A 30 5.99 -12.07 9.27
CA PRO A 30 4.62 -11.80 9.71
C PRO A 30 4.48 -10.45 10.45
N ASP A 31 5.57 -9.92 11.00
CA ASP A 31 5.61 -8.59 11.63
C ASP A 31 5.83 -7.43 10.63
N CYS A 32 5.88 -7.72 9.33
CA CYS A 32 6.07 -6.72 8.30
C CYS A 32 4.78 -5.90 8.05
N ILE A 33 4.88 -4.59 8.22
CA ILE A 33 3.77 -3.64 8.00
C ILE A 33 3.94 -2.80 6.72
N CYS A 34 4.88 -3.16 5.85
CA CYS A 34 5.22 -2.39 4.66
C CYS A 34 4.09 -2.39 3.61
N GLN A 35 3.35 -3.50 3.50
CA GLN A 35 2.24 -3.67 2.54
C GLN A 35 0.88 -3.22 3.08
N ARG A 36 0.84 -2.44 4.18
CA ARG A 36 -0.40 -1.84 4.68
C ARG A 36 -1.10 -1.02 3.58
N PRO A 37 -2.42 -1.12 3.43
CA PRO A 37 -3.16 -0.32 2.45
C PRO A 37 -3.00 1.18 2.73
N GLN A 38 -3.03 1.97 1.67
CA GLN A 38 -3.17 3.42 1.78
C GLN A 38 -4.63 3.75 2.08
N THR A 39 -4.85 4.77 2.88
CA THR A 39 -6.16 5.25 3.34
C THR A 39 -6.18 6.77 3.29
N LYS A 40 -7.33 7.37 3.55
CA LYS A 40 -7.43 8.81 3.71
C LYS A 40 -6.82 9.25 5.03
N VAL A 41 -5.89 10.19 4.99
CA VAL A 41 -5.26 10.78 6.17
C VAL A 41 -5.78 12.20 6.37
N VAL A 42 -6.35 12.48 7.53
CA VAL A 42 -6.94 13.78 7.87
C VAL A 42 -6.18 14.42 9.03
N CYS A 43 -5.77 15.67 8.87
CA CYS A 43 -5.17 16.47 9.93
C CYS A 43 -6.24 17.10 10.81
N SER A 44 -6.22 16.82 12.12
CA SER A 44 -7.18 17.35 13.10
C SER A 44 -6.98 18.84 13.43
N LEU A 45 -5.88 19.46 12.98
CA LEU A 45 -5.59 20.88 13.24
C LEU A 45 -6.00 21.80 12.10
N CYS A 46 -5.64 21.44 10.86
CA CYS A 46 -5.90 22.28 9.69
C CYS A 46 -6.97 21.70 8.75
N ASN A 47 -7.60 20.57 9.12
CA ASN A 47 -8.60 19.83 8.35
C ASN A 47 -8.16 19.47 6.93
N PHE A 48 -6.85 19.42 6.69
CA PHE A 48 -6.32 18.97 5.41
C PHE A 48 -6.45 17.46 5.32
N ALA A 49 -7.03 16.98 4.22
CA ALA A 49 -7.11 15.57 3.88
C ALA A 49 -6.17 15.26 2.70
N SER A 50 -5.41 14.18 2.82
CA SER A 50 -4.63 13.61 1.71
C SER A 50 -4.84 12.10 1.64
N TYR A 51 -4.43 11.50 0.54
CA TYR A 51 -4.40 10.06 0.39
C TYR A 51 -2.99 9.54 0.70
N GLY A 52 -2.86 8.48 1.48
CA GLY A 52 -1.57 7.90 1.85
C GLY A 52 -1.69 7.11 3.14
N ARG A 53 -0.74 7.25 4.06
CA ARG A 53 -0.84 6.65 5.39
C ARG A 53 0.06 7.37 6.37
N VAL A 54 -0.17 7.18 7.65
CA VAL A 54 0.72 7.70 8.69
C VAL A 54 1.99 6.86 8.72
N LEU A 55 3.13 7.54 8.78
CA LEU A 55 4.44 6.90 8.84
C LEU A 55 4.51 6.01 10.10
N ARG A 56 4.84 4.73 9.90
CA ARG A 56 5.12 3.78 10.99
C ARG A 56 6.37 3.01 10.64
N SER A 57 7.30 2.90 11.59
CA SER A 57 8.51 2.11 11.42
C SER A 57 8.15 0.62 11.39
N CYS A 58 8.62 -0.07 10.35
CA CYS A 58 8.46 -1.52 10.26
C CYS A 58 9.58 -2.20 11.05
N LYS A 59 9.24 -3.13 11.95
CA LYS A 59 10.25 -3.88 12.73
C LYS A 59 11.12 -4.78 11.84
N ALA A 60 10.52 -5.36 10.79
CA ALA A 60 11.22 -6.18 9.82
C ALA A 60 12.10 -5.34 8.87
N HIS A 61 11.69 -4.11 8.56
CA HIS A 61 12.33 -3.26 7.57
C HIS A 61 12.46 -1.80 8.09
N PRO A 62 13.38 -1.53 9.03
CA PRO A 62 13.47 -0.23 9.70
C PRO A 62 13.90 0.92 8.77
N ASN A 63 14.58 0.60 7.66
CA ASN A 63 15.11 1.57 6.71
C ASN A 63 14.23 1.75 5.46
N VAL A 64 13.04 1.15 5.44
CA VAL A 64 12.12 1.24 4.31
C VAL A 64 11.07 2.31 4.59
N TYR A 65 11.05 3.31 3.72
CA TYR A 65 10.11 4.44 3.76
C TYR A 65 9.41 4.53 2.41
N PHE A 66 8.15 4.95 2.42
CA PHE A 66 7.35 5.11 1.21
C PHE A 66 7.00 6.57 1.02
N LEU A 67 6.89 7.00 -0.24
CA LEU A 67 6.66 8.40 -0.61
C LEU A 67 5.38 8.99 0.04
N MET A 68 4.35 8.17 0.22
CA MET A 68 3.05 8.58 0.76
C MET A 68 2.89 8.32 2.26
N ASP A 69 3.99 8.11 2.98
CA ASP A 69 4.00 7.92 4.43
C ASP A 69 4.28 9.26 5.12
N PHE A 70 3.24 9.83 5.73
CA PHE A 70 3.32 11.16 6.31
C PHE A 70 3.80 11.11 7.78
N SER A 71 4.97 11.69 8.05
CA SER A 71 5.46 11.99 9.42
C SER A 71 4.91 13.32 9.96
N ASN A 72 4.50 14.20 9.05
CA ASN A 72 4.02 15.54 9.32
C ASN A 72 2.90 15.87 8.34
N CYS A 73 1.99 16.76 8.74
CA CYS A 73 0.97 17.28 7.84
C CYS A 73 1.65 18.07 6.70
N PRO A 74 1.36 17.77 5.42
CA PRO A 74 1.98 18.50 4.30
C PRO A 74 1.55 19.97 4.23
N LYS A 75 0.39 20.34 4.82
CA LYS A 75 -0.12 21.72 4.83
C LYS A 75 0.41 22.53 6.02
N CYS A 76 0.19 22.06 7.25
CA CYS A 76 0.54 22.80 8.46
C CYS A 76 1.88 22.37 9.09
N LYS A 77 2.56 21.37 8.53
CA LYS A 77 3.84 20.81 8.99
C LYS A 77 3.84 20.24 10.41
N GLN A 78 2.68 20.19 11.06
CA GLN A 78 2.51 19.63 12.39
C GLN A 78 2.74 18.12 12.42
N SER A 79 3.14 17.63 13.59
CA SER A 79 3.49 16.23 13.81
C SER A 79 2.36 15.26 13.43
N TYR A 80 2.72 14.04 13.03
CA TYR A 80 1.80 12.93 12.76
C TYR A 80 0.80 12.65 13.90
N ARG A 81 1.07 13.10 15.13
CA ARG A 81 0.13 13.00 16.26
C ARG A 81 -1.25 13.59 15.96
N TYR A 82 -1.31 14.55 15.03
CA TYR A 82 -2.55 15.18 14.59
C TYR A 82 -3.11 14.59 13.28
N LEU A 83 -2.42 13.61 12.67
CA LEU A 83 -2.87 12.91 11.47
C LEU A 83 -3.64 11.65 11.87
N LYS A 84 -4.84 11.50 11.34
CA LYS A 84 -5.70 10.33 11.57
C LYS A 84 -5.95 9.62 10.25
N GLU A 85 -5.71 8.32 10.22
CA GLU A 85 -6.13 7.43 9.13
C GLU A 85 -7.63 7.18 9.28
N VAL A 86 -8.40 7.57 8.26
CA VAL A 86 -9.84 7.38 8.17
C VAL A 86 -10.07 6.43 7.01
N PRO A 87 -10.78 5.31 7.19
CA PRO A 87 -11.18 4.48 6.06
C PRO A 87 -12.02 5.31 5.09
N ASP A 88 -11.88 5.07 3.79
CA ASP A 88 -12.76 5.63 2.78
C ASP A 88 -14.14 4.94 2.85
N ASP A 89 -14.83 5.12 3.98
CA ASP A 89 -16.23 4.74 4.14
C ASP A 89 -17.09 5.78 3.40
N ASP A 90 -17.16 5.61 2.09
CA ASP A 90 -18.06 6.33 1.18
C ASP A 90 -19.55 5.98 1.43
N ARG A 91 -19.88 5.46 2.61
CA ARG A 91 -21.25 5.21 3.06
C ARG A 91 -21.79 6.41 3.81
N ARG A 92 -21.88 7.57 3.14
CA ARG A 92 -22.97 8.49 3.44
C ARG A 92 -24.25 7.82 2.94
N LEU A 93 -24.83 7.00 3.80
CA LEU A 93 -26.21 6.54 3.69
C LEU A 93 -27.08 7.79 3.52
N ILE A 94 -27.68 7.91 2.34
CA ILE A 94 -28.82 8.77 2.08
C ILE A 94 -30.05 8.06 2.65
#